data_AF-A0AA94HLC5-F1
#
_entry.id   AF-A0AA94HLC5-F1
#
_cell.length_a   1.000
_cell.length_b   1.000
_cell.length_c   1.000
_cell.angle_alpha   90.00
_cell.angle_beta   90.00
_cell.angle_gamma   90.00
#
_symmetry.space_group_name_H-M   'P 1'
#
loop_
_entity.id
_entity.type
_entity.pdbx_description
1 polymer ?
#
loop_
_entity_poly.entity_id
_entity_poly.type
_entity_poly.pdbx_seq_one_letter_code
_entity_poly.pdbx_strand_id
1 'polypeptide(L)'
;MAPPAAFVMPPLPSGRWLDADGRVIAYGNRWGMGSPPDEAYSVTSNTERYAPLHDVADALVAHLLAEYDCAAEAEPTASSGTKELRALRVRPVGGGTGIRFAWTAFPGVLADLGGEVPEAAPMCGCDACDESLERAAAQFCDRVLAHVSGSTAWSRRAD
;
A
#
# COMPACT_ATOMS: atom_id res chain seq x y z
N MET A 1 20.41 -14.38 -18.42
CA MET A 1 19.14 -13.97 -17.78
C MET A 1 19.29 -12.49 -17.45
N ALA A 2 18.47 -11.63 -18.05
CA ALA A 2 18.49 -10.20 -17.75
C ALA A 2 18.03 -9.98 -16.30
N PRO A 3 18.49 -8.93 -15.60
CA PRO A 3 17.88 -8.54 -14.33
C PRO A 3 16.40 -8.22 -14.59
N PRO A 4 15.52 -8.52 -13.62
CA PRO A 4 14.09 -8.25 -13.78
C PRO A 4 13.86 -6.76 -14.05
N ALA A 5 12.79 -6.44 -14.77
CA ALA A 5 12.37 -5.06 -14.86
C ALA A 5 12.11 -4.55 -13.44
N ALA A 6 12.71 -3.42 -13.07
CA ALA A 6 12.41 -2.81 -11.78
C ALA A 6 10.94 -2.36 -11.80
N PHE A 7 10.22 -2.58 -10.70
CA PHE A 7 8.88 -2.03 -10.55
C PHE A 7 8.93 -0.51 -10.70
N VAL A 8 8.10 0.03 -11.59
CA VAL A 8 7.93 1.47 -11.76
C VAL A 8 6.61 1.87 -11.12
N MET A 9 6.70 2.61 -10.02
CA MET A 9 5.52 3.12 -9.33
C MET A 9 4.77 4.11 -10.23
N PRO A 10 3.42 4.04 -10.25
CA PRO A 10 2.60 5.07 -10.88
C PRO A 10 2.92 6.47 -10.34
N PRO A 11 2.79 7.53 -11.18
CA PRO A 11 2.98 8.89 -10.71
C PRO A 11 1.97 9.23 -9.62
N LEU A 12 2.46 9.73 -8.49
CA LEU A 12 1.62 10.19 -7.40
C LEU A 12 1.23 11.66 -7.62
N PRO A 13 -0.04 12.03 -7.49
CA PRO A 13 -0.46 13.41 -7.67
C PRO A 13 0.09 14.28 -6.54
N SER A 14 0.71 15.41 -6.90
CA SER A 14 1.05 16.47 -5.94
C SER A 14 -0.21 17.24 -5.56
N GLY A 15 -0.96 16.72 -4.59
CA GLY A 15 -2.15 17.38 -4.05
C GLY A 15 -1.79 18.58 -3.17
N ARG A 16 -2.55 19.67 -3.27
CA ARG A 16 -2.49 20.80 -2.31
C ARG A 16 -3.63 20.64 -1.30
N TRP A 17 -3.30 20.14 -0.13
CA TRP A 17 -4.24 20.00 0.99
C TRP A 17 -4.23 21.25 1.84
N LEU A 18 -5.41 21.66 2.34
CA LEU A 18 -5.54 22.84 3.19
C LEU A 18 -6.04 22.44 4.58
N ASP A 19 -5.59 23.16 5.60
CA ASP A 19 -6.15 23.09 6.95
C ASP A 19 -7.40 23.96 7.09
N ALA A 20 -7.98 23.98 8.30
CA ALA A 20 -9.18 24.76 8.61
C ALA A 20 -9.00 26.28 8.42
N ASP A 21 -7.75 26.77 8.48
CA ASP A 21 -7.40 28.18 8.27
C ASP A 21 -7.00 28.47 6.81
N GLY A 22 -7.11 27.48 5.91
CA GLY A 22 -6.75 27.60 4.51
C GLY A 22 -5.24 27.56 4.22
N ARG A 23 -4.41 27.15 5.20
CA ARG A 23 -2.96 27.00 5.01
C ARG A 23 -2.65 25.65 4.39
N VAL A 24 -1.59 25.59 3.57
CA VAL A 24 -1.15 24.34 2.93
C VAL A 24 -0.62 23.37 3.98
N ILE A 25 -1.15 22.16 3.98
CA ILE A 25 -0.64 21.04 4.78
C ILE A 25 0.45 20.34 3.98
N ALA A 26 1.68 20.39 4.49
CA ALA A 26 2.81 19.64 3.97
C ALA A 26 2.86 18.26 4.66
N TYR A 27 2.00 17.32 4.24
CA TYR A 27 1.98 15.97 4.81
C TYR A 27 3.36 15.32 4.74
N GLY A 28 3.76 14.66 5.83
CA GLY A 28 5.12 14.13 6.05
C GLY A 28 6.08 15.12 6.72
N ASN A 29 5.68 16.39 6.84
CA ASN A 29 6.49 17.44 7.45
C ASN A 29 5.64 18.51 8.17
N ARG A 30 4.36 18.21 8.48
CA ARG A 30 3.41 19.15 9.10
C ARG A 30 3.90 19.65 10.45
N TRP A 31 4.60 18.80 11.19
CA TRP A 31 5.07 19.09 12.56
C TRP A 31 6.55 19.50 12.63
N GLY A 32 7.31 19.41 11.54
CA GLY A 32 8.75 19.68 11.51
C GLY A 32 9.52 18.89 12.57
N MET A 33 10.24 19.60 13.45
CA MET A 33 10.96 19.00 14.59
C MET A 33 10.11 18.92 15.87
N GLY A 34 8.88 19.44 15.85
CA GLY A 34 7.97 19.41 17.00
C GLY A 34 7.15 18.13 17.06
N SER A 35 6.47 17.92 18.18
CA SER A 35 5.47 16.87 18.31
C SER A 35 4.10 17.36 17.82
N PRO A 36 3.25 16.48 17.25
CA PRO A 36 1.87 16.83 16.97
C PRO A 36 1.15 17.22 18.27
N PRO A 37 0.22 18.18 18.23
CA PRO A 37 -0.60 18.50 19.38
C PRO A 37 -1.60 17.37 19.66
N ASP A 38 -2.08 17.26 20.91
CA ASP A 38 -2.91 16.14 21.37
C ASP A 38 -4.20 16.00 20.54
N GLU A 39 -4.80 17.12 20.11
CA GLU A 39 -5.99 17.14 19.27
C GLU A 39 -5.79 16.56 17.86
N ALA A 40 -4.56 16.35 17.40
CA ALA A 40 -4.29 15.72 16.10
C ALA A 40 -4.36 14.18 16.17
N TYR A 41 -4.32 13.59 17.38
CA TYR A 41 -4.38 12.13 17.54
C TYR A 41 -5.79 11.62 17.29
N SER A 42 -5.88 10.49 16.58
CA SER A 42 -7.15 9.85 16.20
C SER A 42 -8.08 10.69 15.32
N VAL A 43 -7.66 11.88 14.89
CA VAL A 43 -8.35 12.70 13.89
C VAL A 43 -7.82 12.34 12.51
N THR A 44 -8.71 12.17 11.54
CA THR A 44 -8.34 11.86 10.16
C THR A 44 -8.96 12.90 9.23
N SER A 45 -8.15 13.81 8.71
CA SER A 45 -8.55 14.82 7.71
C SER A 45 -8.02 14.43 6.33
N ASN A 46 -8.62 14.94 5.25
CA ASN A 46 -8.14 14.78 3.86
C ASN A 46 -7.78 13.32 3.49
N THR A 47 -8.62 12.36 3.84
CA THR A 47 -8.32 10.92 3.69
C THR A 47 -8.26 10.50 2.22
N GLU A 48 -8.93 11.24 1.34
CA GLU A 48 -8.87 11.12 -0.10
C GLU A 48 -7.45 11.29 -0.67
N ARG A 49 -6.51 11.90 0.10
CA ARG A 49 -5.09 11.97 -0.27
C ARG A 49 -4.45 10.61 -0.52
N TYR A 50 -5.01 9.57 0.11
CA TYR A 50 -4.51 8.20 -0.02
C TYR A 50 -5.20 7.40 -1.12
N ALA A 51 -6.19 7.97 -1.83
CA ALA A 51 -6.85 7.30 -2.96
C ALA A 51 -5.86 6.75 -4.02
N PRO A 52 -4.76 7.44 -4.37
CA PRO A 52 -3.78 6.92 -5.33
C PRO A 52 -3.09 5.62 -4.90
N LEU A 53 -3.14 5.23 -3.61
CA LEU A 53 -2.59 3.94 -3.17
C LEU A 53 -3.30 2.75 -3.81
N HIS A 54 -4.56 2.94 -4.23
CA HIS A 54 -5.30 1.91 -4.95
C HIS A 54 -4.67 1.62 -6.33
N ASP A 55 -4.29 2.68 -7.06
CA ASP A 55 -3.62 2.58 -8.35
C ASP A 55 -2.21 2.00 -8.22
N VAL A 56 -1.48 2.38 -7.15
CA VAL A 56 -0.16 1.80 -6.82
C VAL A 56 -0.28 0.30 -6.58
N ALA A 57 -1.26 -0.13 -5.79
CA ALA A 57 -1.49 -1.55 -5.52
C ALA A 57 -1.88 -2.33 -6.77
N ASP A 58 -2.71 -1.76 -7.65
CA ASP A 58 -3.06 -2.38 -8.93
C ASP A 58 -1.84 -2.54 -9.84
N ALA A 59 -1.01 -1.50 -9.94
CA ALA A 59 0.23 -1.56 -10.70
C ALA A 59 1.21 -2.59 -10.13
N LEU A 60 1.27 -2.72 -8.80
CA LEU A 60 2.11 -3.71 -8.13
C LEU A 60 1.62 -5.13 -8.41
N VAL A 61 0.31 -5.39 -8.32
CA VAL A 61 -0.26 -6.70 -8.68
C VAL A 61 0.01 -7.02 -10.15
N ALA A 62 -0.19 -6.06 -11.06
CA ALA A 62 0.11 -6.23 -12.48
C ALA A 62 1.59 -6.57 -12.72
N HIS A 63 2.51 -5.90 -12.01
CA HIS A 63 3.93 -6.19 -12.06
C HIS A 63 4.25 -7.61 -11.57
N LEU A 64 3.65 -8.05 -10.47
CA LEU A 64 3.84 -9.42 -9.97
C LEU A 64 3.39 -10.46 -11.01
N LEU A 65 2.21 -10.26 -11.62
CA LEU A 65 1.67 -11.15 -12.64
C LEU A 65 2.50 -11.15 -13.94
N ALA A 66 3.15 -10.05 -14.27
CA ALA A 66 4.02 -9.95 -15.45
C ALA A 66 5.36 -10.66 -15.23
N GLU A 67 5.95 -10.51 -14.04
CA GLU A 67 7.35 -10.91 -13.81
C GLU A 67 7.52 -12.25 -13.08
N TYR A 68 6.47 -12.72 -12.38
CA TYR A 68 6.51 -13.96 -11.60
C TYR A 68 5.49 -14.98 -12.10
N ASP A 69 5.85 -16.26 -11.97
CA ASP A 69 4.97 -17.37 -12.31
C ASP A 69 3.89 -17.52 -11.22
N CYS A 70 2.88 -16.67 -11.32
CA CYS A 70 1.80 -16.56 -10.37
C CYS A 70 0.47 -16.21 -11.05
N ALA A 71 -0.63 -16.41 -10.32
CA ALA A 71 -1.98 -16.08 -10.76
C ALA A 71 -2.71 -15.29 -9.67
N ALA A 72 -3.60 -14.40 -10.08
CA ALA A 72 -4.47 -13.64 -9.20
C ALA A 72 -5.89 -14.20 -9.24
N GLU A 73 -6.49 -14.36 -8.06
CA GLU A 73 -7.86 -14.83 -7.90
C GLU A 73 -8.61 -13.85 -6.99
N ALA A 74 -9.84 -13.49 -7.34
CA ALA A 74 -10.67 -12.68 -6.47
C ALA A 74 -10.95 -13.43 -5.16
N GLU A 75 -10.85 -12.73 -4.03
CA GLU A 75 -11.21 -13.27 -2.72
C GLU A 75 -12.35 -12.46 -2.11
N PRO A 76 -13.20 -13.08 -1.28
CA PRO A 76 -14.19 -12.34 -0.50
C PRO A 76 -13.53 -11.27 0.36
N THR A 77 -14.23 -10.14 0.50
CA THR A 77 -13.85 -9.10 1.46
C THR A 77 -14.01 -9.60 2.89
N ALA A 78 -13.07 -9.27 3.76
CA ALA A 78 -13.19 -9.50 5.19
C ALA A 78 -14.28 -8.58 5.78
N SER A 79 -15.06 -9.13 6.71
CA SER A 79 -16.16 -8.41 7.36
C SER A 79 -15.77 -7.76 8.70
N SER A 80 -14.51 -7.87 9.13
CA SER A 80 -14.02 -7.36 10.41
C SER A 80 -12.94 -6.27 10.25
N GLY A 81 -12.95 -5.30 11.16
CA GLY A 81 -11.95 -4.24 11.24
C GLY A 81 -12.15 -3.17 10.17
N THR A 82 -11.35 -3.23 9.11
CA THR A 82 -11.34 -2.23 8.03
C THR A 82 -12.37 -2.58 6.96
N LYS A 83 -13.13 -1.57 6.51
CA LYS A 83 -14.08 -1.76 5.40
C LYS A 83 -13.31 -1.97 4.09
N GLU A 84 -13.20 -3.22 3.67
CA GLU A 84 -12.65 -3.60 2.37
C GLU A 84 -13.69 -3.35 1.24
N LEU A 85 -13.23 -2.86 0.11
CA LEU A 85 -14.00 -2.63 -1.11
C LEU A 85 -13.88 -3.81 -2.07
N ARG A 86 -12.68 -4.40 -2.13
CA ARG A 86 -12.36 -5.62 -2.89
C ARG A 86 -11.11 -6.27 -2.33
N ALA A 87 -10.97 -7.57 -2.59
CA ALA A 87 -9.76 -8.31 -2.28
C ALA A 87 -9.43 -9.30 -3.41
N LEU A 88 -8.15 -9.62 -3.53
CA LEU A 88 -7.65 -10.69 -4.36
C LEU A 88 -6.48 -11.37 -3.67
N ARG A 89 -6.15 -12.57 -4.11
CA ARG A 89 -4.90 -13.22 -3.74
C ARG A 89 -4.08 -13.55 -4.96
N VAL A 90 -2.80 -13.17 -4.90
CA VAL A 90 -1.78 -13.58 -5.86
C VAL A 90 -1.08 -14.81 -5.31
N ARG A 91 -1.19 -15.95 -6.00
CA ARG A 91 -0.57 -17.22 -5.61
C ARG A 91 0.51 -17.63 -6.61
N PRO A 92 1.73 -18.00 -6.17
CA PRO A 92 2.72 -18.59 -7.06
C PRO A 92 2.27 -19.97 -7.55
N VAL A 93 2.58 -20.31 -8.80
CA VAL A 93 2.20 -21.59 -9.43
C VAL A 93 2.86 -22.80 -8.75
N GLY A 94 4.09 -22.63 -8.26
CA GLY A 94 4.83 -23.65 -7.51
C GLY A 94 4.24 -23.99 -6.13
N GLY A 95 3.17 -23.33 -5.72
CA GLY A 95 2.53 -23.50 -4.42
C GLY A 95 3.05 -22.52 -3.36
N GLY A 96 2.22 -22.29 -2.33
CA GLY A 96 2.49 -21.31 -1.27
C GLY A 96 1.21 -20.61 -0.83
N THR A 97 1.28 -19.89 0.30
CA THR A 97 0.12 -19.17 0.85
C THR A 97 -0.32 -17.99 -0.01
N GLY A 98 0.56 -17.47 -0.88
CA GLY A 98 0.32 -16.29 -1.70
C GLY A 98 0.20 -15.00 -0.88
N ILE A 99 0.01 -13.87 -1.56
CA ILE A 99 -0.22 -12.55 -0.94
C ILE A 99 -1.66 -12.15 -1.18
N ARG A 100 -2.41 -11.88 -0.11
CA ARG A 100 -3.74 -11.29 -0.23
C ARG A 100 -3.65 -9.78 -0.21
N PHE A 101 -4.16 -9.15 -1.25
CA PHE A 101 -4.33 -7.71 -1.33
C PHE A 101 -5.78 -7.35 -1.04
N ALA A 102 -6.01 -6.30 -0.29
CA ALA A 102 -7.34 -5.72 -0.09
C ALA A 102 -7.30 -4.20 -0.17
N TRP A 103 -8.26 -3.62 -0.88
CA TRP A 103 -8.42 -2.18 -1.06
C TRP A 103 -9.50 -1.69 -0.11
N THR A 104 -9.26 -0.59 0.59
CA THR A 104 -10.10 -0.17 1.72
C THR A 104 -10.84 1.14 1.47
N ALA A 105 -11.97 1.34 2.17
CA ALA A 105 -12.82 2.52 2.04
C ALA A 105 -12.25 3.78 2.72
N PHE A 106 -11.47 3.60 3.79
CA PHE A 106 -10.48 4.61 4.19
C PHE A 106 -9.34 4.44 3.20
N PRO A 107 -9.19 5.32 2.19
CA PRO A 107 -8.47 4.93 0.99
C PRO A 107 -7.07 4.44 1.35
N GLY A 108 -6.79 3.20 0.96
CA GLY A 108 -5.63 2.45 1.41
C GLY A 108 -5.64 1.01 0.92
N VAL A 109 -4.56 0.30 1.19
CA VAL A 109 -4.35 -1.08 0.79
C VAL A 109 -3.73 -1.88 1.92
N LEU A 110 -4.15 -3.14 2.03
CA LEU A 110 -3.58 -4.15 2.91
C LEU A 110 -2.92 -5.25 2.07
N ALA A 111 -1.77 -5.76 2.52
CA ALA A 111 -1.12 -6.95 2.00
C ALA A 111 -0.84 -7.94 3.14
N ASP A 112 -1.50 -9.10 3.11
CA ASP A 112 -1.16 -10.22 3.99
C ASP A 112 0.04 -10.97 3.41
N LEU A 113 1.20 -10.77 4.04
CA LEU A 113 2.47 -11.40 3.71
C LEU A 113 2.75 -12.64 4.59
N GLY A 114 1.75 -13.15 5.32
CA GLY A 114 1.87 -14.27 6.25
C GLY A 114 2.37 -13.90 7.66
N GLY A 115 2.39 -12.60 8.00
CA GLY A 115 2.69 -12.11 9.35
C GLY A 115 1.46 -12.08 10.26
N GLU A 116 1.65 -11.70 11.53
CA GLU A 116 0.54 -11.55 12.49
C GLU A 116 -0.42 -10.41 12.10
N VAL A 117 0.13 -9.35 11.50
CA VAL A 117 -0.62 -8.21 10.96
C VAL A 117 -0.29 -8.04 9.49
N PRO A 118 -1.27 -7.64 8.65
CA PRO A 118 -1.00 -7.29 7.26
C PRO A 118 -0.13 -6.04 7.20
N GLU A 119 0.70 -5.94 6.16
CA GLU A 119 1.31 -4.67 5.77
C GLU A 119 0.20 -3.74 5.28
N ALA A 120 0.27 -2.46 5.66
CA ALA A 120 -0.78 -1.48 5.38
C ALA A 120 -0.20 -0.19 4.79
N ALA A 121 -0.90 0.39 3.83
CA ALA A 121 -0.65 1.72 3.33
C ALA A 121 -1.96 2.52 3.27
N PRO A 122 -2.07 3.67 3.98
CA PRO A 122 -1.10 4.14 4.98
C PRO A 122 -1.01 3.17 6.17
N MET A 123 0.08 3.23 6.93
CA MET A 123 0.20 2.53 8.22
C MET A 123 -0.73 3.20 9.24
N CYS A 124 -0.81 4.52 9.22
CA CYS A 124 -1.75 5.28 10.03
C CYS A 124 -2.34 6.46 9.26
N GLY A 125 -3.67 6.60 9.32
CA GLY A 125 -4.39 7.66 8.64
C GLY A 125 -4.51 8.97 9.43
N CYS A 126 -4.11 8.99 10.70
CA CYS A 126 -4.37 10.14 11.57
C CYS A 126 -3.44 11.33 11.28
N ASP A 127 -3.93 12.52 11.62
CA ASP A 127 -3.26 13.79 11.41
C ASP A 127 -1.98 13.91 12.24
N ALA A 128 -1.92 13.28 13.42
CA ALA A 128 -0.72 13.26 14.25
C ALA A 128 0.43 12.47 13.62
N CYS A 129 0.15 11.29 13.04
CA CYS A 129 1.18 10.49 12.37
C CYS A 129 1.71 11.17 11.10
N ASP A 130 0.90 12.03 10.48
CA ASP A 130 1.29 12.87 9.35
C ASP A 130 2.00 12.09 8.23
N GLU A 131 1.56 10.86 7.98
CA GLU A 131 2.20 10.04 6.96
C GLU A 131 1.94 10.63 5.57
N SER A 132 3.01 10.74 4.76
CA SER A 132 2.88 11.20 3.38
C SER A 132 2.47 10.06 2.45
N LEU A 133 1.77 10.41 1.37
CA LEU A 133 1.36 9.47 0.32
C LEU A 133 2.57 8.75 -0.29
N GLU A 134 3.63 9.50 -0.58
CA GLU A 134 4.86 9.01 -1.19
C GLU A 134 5.55 7.98 -0.30
N ARG A 135 5.65 8.27 1.00
CA ARG A 135 6.29 7.39 1.97
C ARG A 135 5.48 6.10 2.15
N ALA A 136 4.16 6.22 2.28
CA ALA A 136 3.26 5.08 2.39
C ALA A 136 3.36 4.16 1.16
N ALA A 137 3.31 4.73 -0.05
CA ALA A 137 3.42 3.99 -1.30
C ALA A 137 4.78 3.27 -1.44
N ALA A 138 5.88 3.99 -1.21
CA ALA A 138 7.23 3.44 -1.34
C ALA A 138 7.46 2.28 -0.37
N GLN A 139 7.15 2.47 0.92
CA GLN A 139 7.35 1.43 1.92
C GLN A 139 6.51 0.18 1.62
N PHE A 140 5.25 0.36 1.22
CA PHE A 140 4.40 -0.77 0.88
C PHE A 140 4.95 -1.58 -0.29
N CYS A 141 5.33 -0.91 -1.38
CA CYS A 141 5.93 -1.56 -2.55
C CYS A 141 7.23 -2.29 -2.17
N ASP A 142 8.11 -1.63 -1.43
CA ASP A 142 9.39 -2.22 -1.00
C ASP A 142 9.17 -3.49 -0.16
N ARG A 143 8.20 -3.48 0.76
CA ARG A 143 7.89 -4.63 1.63
C ARG A 143 7.33 -5.81 0.86
N VAL A 144 6.41 -5.58 -0.07
CA VAL A 144 5.84 -6.61 -0.93
C VAL A 144 6.92 -7.19 -1.86
N LEU A 145 7.70 -6.34 -2.52
CA LEU A 145 8.77 -6.77 -3.43
C LEU A 145 9.88 -7.52 -2.68
N ALA A 146 10.24 -7.09 -1.47
CA ALA A 146 11.18 -7.79 -0.61
C ALA A 146 10.65 -9.18 -0.19
N HIS A 147 9.37 -9.29 0.16
CA HIS A 147 8.75 -10.57 0.50
C HIS A 147 8.81 -11.56 -0.67
N VAL A 148 8.43 -11.12 -1.86
CA VAL A 148 8.43 -11.97 -3.06
C VAL A 148 9.85 -12.35 -3.46
N SER A 149 10.78 -11.39 -3.51
CA SER A 149 12.17 -11.65 -3.93
C SER A 149 12.99 -12.48 -2.94
N GLY A 150 12.63 -12.45 -1.66
CA GLY A 150 13.27 -13.27 -0.61
C GLY A 150 12.68 -14.67 -0.45
N SER A 151 11.62 -15.01 -1.19
CA SER A 151 10.91 -16.29 -1.06
C SER A 151 11.26 -17.28 -2.16
N THR A 152 11.50 -18.54 -1.79
CA THR A 152 11.73 -19.63 -2.75
C THR A 152 10.47 -20.09 -3.46
N ALA A 153 9.28 -19.69 -2.98
CA ALA A 153 8.00 -20.04 -3.59
C ALA A 153 7.71 -19.24 -4.87
N TRP A 154 8.36 -18.08 -5.05
CA TRP A 154 8.07 -17.15 -6.15
C TRP A 154 9.11 -17.25 -7.26
N SER A 155 8.91 -18.19 -8.18
CA SER A 155 9.71 -18.30 -9.39
C SER A 155 9.38 -17.19 -10.39
N ARG A 156 10.40 -16.73 -11.13
CA ARG A 156 10.21 -15.81 -12.26
C ARG A 156 9.53 -16.53 -13.41
N ARG A 157 8.76 -15.79 -14.22
CA ARG A 157 8.30 -16.32 -15.52
C ARG A 157 9.51 -16.55 -16.41
N ALA A 158 9.51 -17.64 -17.16
CA ALA A 158 10.41 -17.79 -18.28
C ALA A 158 9.86 -16.97 -19.46
N ASP A 159 10.75 -16.25 -20.15
CA ASP A 159 10.44 -15.57 -21.41
C ASP A 159 10.04 -16.55 -22.52
#